data_AF-A0A7W1QHX7-F1
#
_entry.id   AF-A0A7W1QHX7-F1
#
_cell.length_a   1.000
_cell.length_b   1.000
_cell.length_c   1.000
_cell.angle_alpha   90.00
_cell.angle_beta   90.00
_cell.angle_gamma   90.00
#
_symmetry.space_group_name_H-M   'P 1'
#
loop_
_entity.id
_entity.type
_entity.pdbx_description
1 polymer ?
#
loop_
_entity_poly.entity_id
_entity_poly.type
_entity_poly.pdbx_seq_one_letter_code
_entity_poly.pdbx_strand_id
1 'polypeptide(L)'
;MNPANNVNMIKHAKSFNRQQFVVFALLFAVIGSYFIYRTYAYRSIEGLLHANGTLVQTADRKVYLIEEGKLRPVTAEVYQTYGYTTEEVRNATEADSELAVGIPLPLAEGSVVTQGGKSYQIESSNGELKKRLLEDSQRLSQLNTGNTDLAEVSKSNLPRATLAPLKEFTGNEAHPNGTAILTSEGKNYVIENNKRRVVPSTAVGLSHRLNLRTVVAENDGDRALPLGLPLEFKSGSVVKGSGKTIYVIEKTRILRYGGLRSKIDLVKRPIRSTEAFLSYGYKESDIIKASDSELRSIRGGAYLPQSSSAPVQVIITPRKGEDSKSLSEEYIKQGAKIRHLYPEWFSLEMPYKLSQKLKSDSSIQKVEGNIQAIAYCNTTAIIACGGPAPTPLPPDESDLPPPPPPPPSGQPPVAQTGPTLEGLPIVGQTLVSTPGSWANGVGGYI
;
A
#
# COMPACT_ATOMS: atom_id res chain seq x y z
N MET A 1 -33.99 -55.19 41.68
CA MET A 1 -34.12 -53.72 41.73
C MET A 1 -33.96 -53.19 40.31
N ASN A 2 -35.06 -52.75 39.68
CA ASN A 2 -35.06 -52.24 38.30
C ASN A 2 -34.72 -50.74 38.30
N PRO A 3 -33.76 -50.28 37.48
CA PRO A 3 -33.53 -48.84 37.30
C PRO A 3 -34.69 -48.24 36.49
N ALA A 4 -35.36 -47.27 37.09
CA ALA A 4 -36.42 -46.50 36.45
C ALA A 4 -35.83 -45.62 35.34
N ASN A 5 -36.19 -45.92 34.09
CA ASN A 5 -35.91 -45.08 32.93
C ASN A 5 -36.76 -43.80 32.99
N ASN A 6 -36.17 -42.73 33.52
CA ASN A 6 -36.76 -41.40 33.50
C ASN A 6 -36.54 -40.79 32.10
N VAL A 7 -37.46 -41.11 31.17
CA VAL A 7 -37.50 -40.49 29.85
C VAL A 7 -37.99 -39.04 30.04
N ASN A 8 -37.04 -38.12 30.16
CA ASN A 8 -37.34 -36.69 30.12
C ASN A 8 -37.99 -36.36 28.76
N MET A 9 -39.31 -36.19 28.78
CA MET A 9 -40.08 -35.66 27.67
C MET A 9 -39.47 -34.32 27.22
N ILE A 10 -38.81 -34.35 26.06
CA ILE A 10 -38.37 -33.15 25.37
C ILE A 10 -39.65 -32.33 25.09
N LYS A 11 -39.86 -31.26 25.86
CA LYS A 11 -40.97 -30.33 25.63
C LYS A 11 -40.86 -29.84 24.19
N HIS A 12 -41.85 -30.17 23.36
CA HIS A 12 -41.91 -29.74 21.97
C HIS A 12 -41.64 -28.24 21.90
N ALA A 13 -40.57 -27.86 21.18
CA ALA A 13 -40.29 -26.46 20.91
C ALA A 13 -41.54 -25.83 20.29
N LYS A 14 -42.01 -24.72 20.86
CA LYS A 14 -43.11 -23.95 20.28
C LYS A 14 -42.72 -23.63 18.84
N SER A 15 -43.43 -24.22 17.88
CA SER A 15 -43.23 -23.95 16.47
C SER A 15 -43.56 -22.48 16.21
N PHE A 16 -42.74 -21.82 15.40
CA PHE A 16 -43.02 -20.46 14.96
C PHE A 16 -44.34 -20.45 14.19
N ASN A 17 -45.28 -19.59 14.59
CA ASN A 17 -46.46 -19.30 13.78
C ASN A 17 -45.98 -18.73 12.43
N ARG A 18 -46.64 -19.13 11.33
CA ARG A 18 -46.41 -18.63 9.97
C ARG A 18 -46.25 -17.11 9.89
N GLN A 19 -47.02 -16.34 10.66
CA GLN A 19 -46.89 -14.88 10.76
C GLN A 19 -45.54 -14.45 11.33
N GLN A 20 -45.07 -15.09 12.41
CA GLN A 20 -43.77 -14.79 13.00
C GLN A 20 -42.65 -15.11 12.01
N PHE A 21 -42.75 -16.24 11.30
CA PHE A 21 -41.77 -16.59 10.26
C PHE A 21 -41.69 -15.53 9.15
N VAL A 22 -42.84 -15.02 8.67
CA VAL A 22 -42.88 -13.94 7.68
C VAL A 22 -42.22 -12.66 8.21
N VAL A 23 -42.50 -12.28 9.46
CA VAL A 23 -41.87 -11.11 10.09
C VAL A 23 -40.36 -11.28 10.19
N PHE A 24 -39.87 -12.45 10.63
CA PHE A 24 -38.43 -12.74 10.67
C PHE A 24 -37.80 -12.71 9.28
N ALA A 25 -38.44 -13.31 8.28
CA ALA A 25 -37.94 -13.31 6.90
C ALA A 25 -37.83 -11.87 6.34
N LEU A 26 -38.82 -11.02 6.58
CA LEU A 26 -38.78 -9.61 6.18
C LEU A 26 -37.69 -8.84 6.93
N LEU A 27 -37.52 -9.07 8.23
CA LEU A 27 -36.48 -8.42 9.01
C LEU A 27 -35.08 -8.82 8.53
N PHE A 28 -34.84 -10.11 8.26
CA PHE A 28 -33.59 -10.59 7.68
C PHE A 28 -33.35 -10.05 6.27
N ALA A 29 -34.40 -9.92 5.45
CA ALA A 29 -34.28 -9.29 4.14
C ALA A 29 -33.88 -7.82 4.27
N VAL A 30 -34.50 -7.04 5.16
CA VAL A 30 -34.17 -5.63 5.38
C VAL A 30 -32.75 -5.47 5.95
N ILE A 31 -32.40 -6.24 6.99
CA ILE A 31 -31.07 -6.20 7.59
C ILE A 31 -30.01 -6.66 6.59
N GLY A 32 -30.24 -7.77 5.90
CA GLY A 32 -29.36 -8.30 4.86
C GLY A 32 -29.16 -7.31 3.72
N SER A 33 -30.24 -6.69 3.22
CA SER A 33 -30.19 -5.65 2.20
C SER A 33 -29.42 -4.42 2.68
N TYR A 34 -29.63 -4.00 3.93
CA TYR A 34 -28.91 -2.88 4.52
C TYR A 34 -27.42 -3.19 4.71
N PHE A 35 -27.05 -4.41 5.12
CA PHE A 35 -25.66 -4.83 5.20
C PHE A 35 -25.03 -4.90 3.81
N ILE A 36 -25.68 -5.51 2.82
CA ILE A 36 -25.21 -5.54 1.43
C ILE A 36 -25.03 -4.09 0.93
N TYR A 37 -26.06 -3.25 1.05
CA TYR A 37 -26.00 -1.84 0.72
C TYR A 37 -24.81 -1.16 1.40
N ARG A 38 -24.69 -1.24 2.73
CA ARG A 38 -23.60 -0.59 3.47
C ARG A 38 -22.21 -1.12 3.10
N THR A 39 -22.08 -2.40 2.75
CA THR A 39 -20.79 -3.00 2.41
C THR A 39 -20.34 -2.59 1.00
N TYR A 40 -21.27 -2.35 0.08
CA TYR A 40 -20.98 -2.03 -1.32
C TYR A 40 -21.15 -0.53 -1.70
N ALA A 41 -21.97 0.23 -0.97
CA ALA A 41 -22.45 1.54 -1.40
C ALA A 41 -21.57 2.74 -1.02
N TYR A 42 -20.66 2.63 -0.06
CA TYR A 42 -20.01 3.83 0.52
C TYR A 42 -18.68 4.26 -0.10
N ARG A 43 -18.39 3.92 -1.36
CA ARG A 43 -17.21 4.47 -2.03
C ARG A 43 -17.62 5.17 -3.32
N SER A 44 -17.16 6.40 -3.47
CA SER A 44 -17.11 7.07 -4.76
C SER A 44 -16.32 6.19 -5.71
N ILE A 45 -16.74 6.12 -6.97
CA ILE A 45 -15.94 5.52 -8.02
C ILE A 45 -14.72 6.44 -8.21
N GLU A 46 -13.68 6.20 -7.42
CA GLU A 46 -12.37 6.79 -7.64
C GLU A 46 -11.87 6.24 -8.97
N GLY A 47 -11.46 7.13 -9.87
CA GLY A 47 -10.83 6.66 -11.10
C GLY A 47 -9.49 6.00 -10.86
N LEU A 48 -8.74 5.80 -11.94
CA LEU A 48 -7.32 5.43 -11.84
C LEU A 48 -6.54 6.63 -11.34
N LEU A 49 -6.73 6.98 -10.08
CA LEU A 49 -5.95 8.00 -9.43
C LEU A 49 -4.60 7.38 -9.08
N HIS A 50 -3.52 8.00 -9.55
CA HIS A 50 -2.21 7.63 -9.07
C HIS A 50 -2.08 8.00 -7.58
N ALA A 51 -1.27 7.25 -6.85
CA ALA A 51 -1.07 7.50 -5.43
C ALA A 51 -0.28 8.80 -5.19
N ASN A 52 -0.43 9.40 -4.01
CA ASN A 52 0.42 10.52 -3.59
C ASN A 52 1.90 10.10 -3.69
N GLY A 53 2.74 10.94 -4.27
CA GLY A 53 4.15 10.68 -4.54
C GLY A 53 4.47 10.32 -6.00
N THR A 54 3.46 10.18 -6.86
CA THR A 54 3.63 9.88 -8.29
C THR A 54 3.78 11.14 -9.13
N LEU A 55 4.74 11.15 -10.08
CA LEU A 55 4.84 12.16 -11.12
C LEU A 55 3.93 11.79 -12.29
N VAL A 56 3.08 12.74 -12.70
CA VAL A 56 2.17 12.58 -13.83
C VAL A 56 2.35 13.70 -14.85
N GLN A 57 2.19 13.37 -16.13
CA GLN A 57 2.25 14.28 -17.25
C GLN A 57 0.87 14.37 -17.89
N THR A 58 0.32 15.57 -17.97
CA THR A 58 -0.97 15.86 -18.61
C THR A 58 -0.84 15.91 -20.13
N ALA A 59 -1.97 15.94 -20.83
CA ALA A 59 -2.01 15.99 -22.30
C ALA A 59 -1.30 17.20 -22.91
N ASP A 60 -1.20 18.33 -22.18
CA ASP A 60 -0.43 19.52 -22.55
C ASP A 60 1.06 19.43 -22.21
N ARG A 61 1.55 18.23 -21.88
CA ARG A 61 2.94 17.88 -21.53
C ARG A 61 3.48 18.53 -20.26
N LYS A 62 2.64 19.16 -19.44
CA LYS A 62 3.05 19.65 -18.11
C LYS A 62 3.18 18.50 -17.13
N VAL A 63 4.19 18.56 -16.26
CA VAL A 63 4.44 17.55 -15.24
C VAL A 63 3.97 18.07 -13.89
N TYR A 64 3.34 17.18 -13.13
CA TYR A 64 2.85 17.44 -11.78
C TYR A 64 3.29 16.32 -10.85
N LEU A 65 3.54 16.66 -9.58
CA LEU A 65 3.61 15.69 -8.49
C LEU A 65 2.24 15.62 -7.82
N ILE A 66 1.67 14.42 -7.68
CA ILE A 66 0.45 14.24 -6.86
C ILE A 66 0.86 14.24 -5.40
N GLU A 67 0.41 15.23 -4.64
CA GLU A 67 0.71 15.37 -3.22
C GLU A 67 -0.54 15.83 -2.47
N GLU A 68 -0.92 15.08 -1.43
CA GLU A 68 -2.11 15.34 -0.60
C GLU A 68 -3.41 15.51 -1.43
N GLY A 69 -3.55 14.75 -2.51
CA GLY A 69 -4.71 14.83 -3.40
C GLY A 69 -4.76 16.11 -4.24
N LYS A 70 -3.62 16.75 -4.49
CA LYS A 70 -3.49 17.91 -5.38
C LYS A 70 -2.40 17.67 -6.43
N LEU A 71 -2.53 18.33 -7.58
CA LEU A 71 -1.47 18.40 -8.59
C LEU A 71 -0.53 19.55 -8.26
N ARG A 72 0.72 19.26 -7.91
CA ARG A 72 1.75 20.30 -7.73
C ARG A 72 2.56 20.48 -9.01
N PRO A 73 2.47 21.63 -9.71
CA PRO A 73 3.27 21.87 -10.89
C PRO A 73 4.76 21.69 -10.60
N VAL A 74 5.48 20.99 -11.48
CA VAL A 74 6.90 20.71 -11.27
C VAL A 74 7.66 20.73 -12.60
N THR A 75 8.87 21.29 -12.58
CA THR A 75 9.80 21.28 -13.72
C THR A 75 10.79 20.12 -13.60
N ALA A 76 11.47 19.79 -14.70
CA ALA A 76 12.46 18.71 -14.70
C ALA A 76 13.57 18.91 -13.66
N GLU A 77 14.16 20.12 -13.65
CA GLU A 77 15.18 20.50 -12.69
C GLU A 77 14.71 20.41 -11.23
N VAL A 78 13.42 20.67 -10.95
CA VAL A 78 12.89 20.58 -9.58
C VAL A 78 12.69 19.13 -9.14
N TYR A 79 12.00 18.28 -9.91
CA TYR A 79 11.76 16.91 -9.42
C TYR A 79 13.06 16.09 -9.31
N GLN A 80 14.09 16.43 -10.09
CA GLN A 80 15.41 15.81 -9.98
C GLN A 80 16.04 16.05 -8.60
N THR A 81 15.81 17.22 -7.98
CA THR A 81 16.28 17.47 -6.60
C THR A 81 15.63 16.56 -5.55
N TYR A 82 14.46 15.98 -5.85
CA TYR A 82 13.80 14.98 -5.02
C TYR A 82 14.19 13.53 -5.39
N GLY A 83 15.20 13.37 -6.26
CA GLY A 83 15.69 12.10 -6.76
C GLY A 83 14.84 11.46 -7.86
N TYR A 84 13.81 12.15 -8.38
CA TYR A 84 12.99 11.59 -9.46
C TYR A 84 13.72 11.64 -10.81
N THR A 85 13.43 10.66 -11.66
CA THR A 85 13.89 10.62 -13.05
C THR A 85 12.77 10.90 -14.05
N THR A 86 13.13 11.27 -15.27
CA THR A 86 12.17 11.42 -16.39
C THR A 86 11.41 10.12 -16.67
N GLU A 87 12.04 8.97 -16.43
CA GLU A 87 11.44 7.65 -16.64
C GLU A 87 10.36 7.30 -15.62
N GLU A 88 10.30 8.02 -14.49
CA GLU A 88 9.28 7.92 -13.44
C GLU A 88 8.05 8.80 -13.71
N VAL A 89 8.08 9.64 -14.73
CA VAL A 89 6.90 10.40 -15.16
C VAL A 89 5.91 9.45 -15.83
N ARG A 90 4.65 9.49 -15.37
CA ARG A 90 3.54 8.67 -15.88
C ARG A 90 2.60 9.54 -16.70
N ASN A 91 1.81 8.96 -17.58
CA ASN A 91 0.71 9.72 -18.20
C ASN A 91 -0.39 9.93 -17.15
N ALA A 92 -0.84 11.17 -17.00
CA ALA A 92 -1.98 11.48 -16.14
C ALA A 92 -3.22 10.76 -16.66
N THR A 93 -3.99 10.18 -15.74
CA THR A 93 -5.32 9.66 -16.04
C THR A 93 -6.33 10.79 -16.06
N GLU A 94 -7.54 10.47 -16.50
CA GLU A 94 -8.68 11.39 -16.41
C GLU A 94 -8.92 11.82 -14.95
N ALA A 95 -8.83 10.90 -14.00
CA ALA A 95 -9.03 11.20 -12.58
C ALA A 95 -7.91 12.04 -11.97
N ASP A 96 -6.66 11.86 -12.40
CA ASP A 96 -5.57 12.75 -11.97
C ASP A 96 -5.84 14.18 -12.43
N SER A 97 -6.38 14.34 -13.64
CA SER A 97 -6.67 15.65 -14.25
C SER A 97 -7.81 16.40 -13.56
N GLU A 98 -8.66 15.71 -12.79
CA GLU A 98 -9.73 16.30 -11.98
C GLU A 98 -9.22 16.86 -10.63
N LEU A 99 -7.99 16.51 -10.23
CA LEU A 99 -7.42 17.00 -8.98
C LEU A 99 -7.18 18.51 -9.01
N ALA A 100 -7.40 19.17 -7.87
CA ALA A 100 -7.11 20.59 -7.73
C ALA A 100 -5.61 20.86 -7.93
N VAL A 101 -5.29 21.88 -8.74
CA VAL A 101 -3.91 22.34 -8.91
C VAL A 101 -3.48 23.12 -7.67
N GLY A 102 -2.41 22.66 -7.03
CA GLY A 102 -1.79 23.28 -5.86
C GLY A 102 -0.67 24.27 -6.22
N ILE A 103 0.08 24.67 -5.19
CA ILE A 103 1.27 25.53 -5.35
C ILE A 103 2.39 24.71 -6.03
N PRO A 104 3.18 25.29 -6.94
CA PRO A 104 4.34 24.63 -7.53
C PRO A 104 5.25 23.97 -6.48
N LEU A 105 5.84 22.84 -6.82
CA LEU A 105 6.82 22.18 -5.96
C LEU A 105 8.11 23.03 -5.95
N PRO A 106 8.64 23.44 -4.79
CA PRO A 106 9.93 24.13 -4.73
C PRO A 106 11.08 23.13 -4.87
N LEU A 107 12.34 23.59 -4.92
CA LEU A 107 13.50 22.69 -4.82
C LEU A 107 13.48 21.91 -3.49
N ALA A 108 13.97 20.67 -3.52
CA ALA A 108 14.05 19.84 -2.31
C ALA A 108 15.00 20.47 -1.29
N GLU A 109 14.57 20.53 -0.04
CA GLU A 109 15.45 20.90 1.06
C GLU A 109 16.59 19.89 1.19
N GLY A 110 17.81 20.37 1.39
CA GLY A 110 19.01 19.54 1.46
C GLY A 110 19.71 19.30 0.13
N SER A 111 19.00 19.52 -0.98
CA SER A 111 19.59 19.31 -2.30
C SER A 111 20.74 20.27 -2.57
N VAL A 112 21.71 19.78 -3.33
CA VAL A 112 22.76 20.61 -3.91
C VAL A 112 22.50 20.75 -5.41
N VAL A 113 22.51 21.98 -5.89
CA VAL A 113 22.17 22.34 -7.28
C VAL A 113 23.24 23.25 -7.86
N THR A 114 23.36 23.28 -9.18
CA THR A 114 24.24 24.23 -9.88
C THR A 114 23.43 25.30 -10.60
N GLN A 115 23.98 26.52 -10.63
CA GLN A 115 23.43 27.61 -11.44
C GLN A 115 24.58 28.48 -11.94
N GLY A 116 24.81 28.49 -13.24
CA GLY A 116 25.85 29.31 -13.85
C GLY A 116 27.25 28.99 -13.34
N GLY A 117 27.56 27.70 -13.14
CA GLY A 117 28.86 27.21 -12.69
C GLY A 117 29.12 27.35 -11.18
N LYS A 118 28.14 27.81 -10.40
CA LYS A 118 28.22 27.85 -8.93
C LYS A 118 27.32 26.79 -8.30
N SER A 119 27.82 26.15 -7.26
CA SER A 119 27.07 25.15 -6.48
C SER A 119 26.38 25.80 -5.29
N TYR A 120 25.11 25.47 -5.09
CA TYR A 120 24.29 25.98 -4.00
C TYR A 120 23.65 24.83 -3.24
N GLN A 121 23.64 24.94 -1.92
CA GLN A 121 22.86 24.07 -1.04
C GLN A 121 21.52 24.73 -0.73
N ILE A 122 20.42 23.98 -0.83
CA ILE A 122 19.07 24.45 -0.51
C ILE A 122 18.76 24.11 0.95
N GLU A 123 18.39 25.09 1.75
CA GLU A 123 18.14 24.94 3.19
C GLU A 123 16.82 25.62 3.58
N SER A 124 16.08 25.05 4.54
CA SER A 124 14.92 25.71 5.15
C SER A 124 15.35 26.48 6.40
N SER A 125 14.98 27.76 6.48
CA SER A 125 15.26 28.62 7.62
C SER A 125 14.04 29.47 7.92
N ASN A 126 13.43 29.27 9.10
CA ASN A 126 12.18 29.91 9.52
C ASN A 126 11.01 29.62 8.56
N GLY A 127 10.96 28.42 7.99
CA GLY A 127 9.91 27.99 7.06
C GLY A 127 10.06 28.54 5.64
N GLU A 128 11.14 29.27 5.34
CA GLU A 128 11.47 29.76 4.00
C GLU A 128 12.68 29.01 3.45
N LEU A 129 12.61 28.60 2.18
CA LEU A 129 13.76 28.05 1.48
C LEU A 129 14.75 29.16 1.13
N LYS A 130 16.01 28.91 1.44
CA LYS A 130 17.14 29.79 1.15
C LYS A 130 18.20 28.97 0.42
N LYS A 131 19.06 29.66 -0.32
CA LYS A 131 20.25 29.05 -0.91
C LYS A 131 21.49 29.44 -0.14
N ARG A 132 22.46 28.55 -0.10
CA ARG A 132 23.79 28.83 0.43
C ARG A 132 24.82 28.52 -0.63
N LEU A 133 25.72 29.47 -0.90
CA LEU A 133 26.84 29.24 -1.80
C LEU A 133 27.82 28.25 -1.17
N LEU A 134 28.20 27.23 -1.93
CA LEU A 134 29.27 26.30 -1.58
C LEU A 134 30.54 26.75 -2.28
N GLU A 135 31.45 27.40 -1.55
CA GLU A 135 32.74 27.87 -2.09
C GLU A 135 33.79 26.74 -2.16
N ASP A 136 33.64 25.73 -1.30
CA ASP A 136 34.59 24.64 -1.15
C ASP A 136 34.06 23.33 -1.78
N SER A 137 34.84 22.80 -2.73
CA SER A 137 34.58 21.51 -3.35
C SER A 137 34.67 20.32 -2.37
N GLN A 138 35.43 20.44 -1.28
CA GLN A 138 35.52 19.34 -0.29
C GLN A 138 34.18 19.10 0.39
N ARG A 139 33.35 20.13 0.54
CA ARG A 139 31.99 20.00 1.10
C ARG A 139 31.09 19.13 0.21
N LEU A 140 31.24 19.20 -1.11
CA LEU A 140 30.52 18.31 -2.03
C LEU A 140 30.93 16.85 -1.80
N SER A 141 32.23 16.59 -1.63
CA SER A 141 32.76 15.26 -1.31
C SER A 141 32.26 14.74 0.05
N GLN A 142 32.14 15.61 1.05
CA GLN A 142 31.59 15.25 2.37
C GLN A 142 30.10 14.91 2.32
N LEU A 143 29.33 15.53 1.43
CA LEU A 143 27.94 15.17 1.15
C LEU A 143 27.82 13.97 0.20
N ASN A 144 28.95 13.35 -0.15
CA ASN A 144 29.05 12.27 -1.13
C ASN A 144 28.31 12.59 -2.43
N THR A 145 28.39 13.85 -2.85
CA THR A 145 27.72 14.37 -4.04
C THR A 145 28.79 14.80 -5.03
N GLY A 146 28.86 14.15 -6.19
CA GLY A 146 29.76 14.56 -7.27
C GLY A 146 29.18 15.72 -8.08
N ASN A 147 30.03 16.44 -8.82
CA ASN A 147 29.58 17.50 -9.74
C ASN A 147 28.61 16.98 -10.82
N THR A 148 28.71 15.71 -11.18
CA THR A 148 27.81 15.05 -12.14
C THR A 148 26.42 14.76 -11.58
N ASP A 149 26.27 14.79 -10.26
CA ASP A 149 25.03 14.46 -9.57
C ASP A 149 24.19 15.72 -9.29
N LEU A 150 24.73 16.91 -9.58
CA LEU A 150 24.08 18.18 -9.35
C LEU A 150 23.10 18.51 -10.48
N ALA A 151 21.85 18.79 -10.12
CA ALA A 151 20.88 19.32 -11.05
C ALA A 151 21.22 20.80 -11.38
N GLU A 152 21.39 21.13 -12.66
CA GLU A 152 21.44 22.52 -13.10
C GLU A 152 20.03 23.11 -13.02
N VAL A 153 19.89 24.21 -12.28
CA VAL A 153 18.60 24.88 -12.05
C VAL A 153 18.57 26.27 -12.67
N SER A 154 17.42 26.63 -13.25
CA SER A 154 17.16 27.98 -13.72
C SER A 154 17.21 29.00 -12.57
N LYS A 155 17.65 30.23 -12.89
CA LYS A 155 17.67 31.34 -11.93
C LYS A 155 16.29 31.64 -11.32
N SER A 156 15.20 31.35 -12.06
CA SER A 156 13.82 31.53 -11.59
C SER A 156 13.38 30.53 -10.52
N ASN A 157 13.92 29.31 -10.52
CA ASN A 157 13.57 28.28 -9.54
C ASN A 157 14.50 28.28 -8.32
N LEU A 158 15.64 28.95 -8.41
CA LEU A 158 16.57 29.11 -7.29
C LEU A 158 16.00 30.10 -6.24
N PRO A 159 16.05 29.79 -4.92
CA PRO A 159 15.58 30.70 -3.89
C PRO A 159 16.19 32.10 -3.98
N ARG A 160 15.37 33.12 -3.66
CA ARG A 160 15.81 34.53 -3.64
C ARG A 160 16.65 34.81 -2.40
N ALA A 161 16.19 34.34 -1.23
CA ALA A 161 16.90 34.49 0.02
C ALA A 161 18.21 33.68 0.03
N THR A 162 19.26 34.28 0.57
CA THR A 162 20.63 33.72 0.58
C THR A 162 21.15 33.66 2.01
N LEU A 163 21.77 32.53 2.36
CA LEU A 163 22.48 32.32 3.62
C LEU A 163 23.95 32.67 3.45
N ALA A 164 24.64 32.97 4.55
CA ALA A 164 26.07 33.21 4.54
C ALA A 164 26.82 31.99 3.93
N PRO A 165 27.80 32.21 3.03
CA PRO A 165 28.61 31.11 2.49
C PRO A 165 29.23 30.29 3.62
N LEU A 166 29.26 28.97 3.45
CA LEU A 166 29.97 28.07 4.35
C LEU A 166 31.37 27.86 3.77
N LYS A 167 32.39 28.30 4.52
CA LYS A 167 33.80 28.18 4.12
C LYS A 167 34.38 26.81 4.48
N GLU A 168 33.98 26.25 5.62
CA GLU A 168 34.44 24.95 6.12
C GLU A 168 33.30 24.25 6.85
N PHE A 169 33.16 22.94 6.64
CA PHE A 169 32.28 22.09 7.45
C PHE A 169 33.08 21.60 8.65
N THR A 170 32.70 22.03 9.84
CA THR A 170 33.30 21.51 11.06
C THR A 170 32.67 20.16 11.40
N GLY A 171 33.42 19.19 11.92
CA GLY A 171 32.87 17.89 12.34
C GLY A 171 31.77 17.98 13.43
N ASN A 172 31.51 19.17 13.94
CA ASN A 172 30.47 19.49 14.93
C ASN A 172 29.16 19.97 14.28
N GLU A 173 29.15 20.33 12.99
CA GLU A 173 27.93 20.72 12.27
C GLU A 173 27.24 19.45 11.78
N ALA A 174 25.93 19.32 12.02
CA ALA A 174 25.18 18.19 11.48
C ALA A 174 25.14 18.26 9.95
N HIS A 175 25.12 17.11 9.29
CA HIS A 175 24.82 17.07 7.86
C HIS A 175 23.41 17.65 7.61
N PRO A 176 23.17 18.20 6.41
CA PRO A 176 21.88 18.80 6.10
C PRO A 176 20.74 17.78 6.02
N ASN A 177 19.52 18.29 6.03
CA ASN A 177 18.34 17.49 5.72
C ASN A 177 18.53 16.78 4.36
N GLY A 178 17.97 15.58 4.19
CA GLY A 178 18.15 14.74 3.00
C GLY A 178 19.41 13.86 3.02
N THR A 179 20.41 14.14 3.86
CA THR A 179 21.63 13.32 3.93
C THR A 179 21.36 11.97 4.60
N ALA A 180 21.75 10.89 3.92
CA ALA A 180 21.78 9.55 4.49
C ALA A 180 23.13 9.31 5.18
N ILE A 181 23.10 8.95 6.45
CA ILE A 181 24.29 8.75 7.29
C ILE A 181 24.38 7.30 7.78
N LEU A 182 25.61 6.84 8.02
CA LEU A 182 25.93 5.54 8.61
C LEU A 182 26.64 5.72 9.95
N THR A 183 26.06 5.14 11.00
CA THR A 183 26.66 5.14 12.34
C THR A 183 27.80 4.13 12.44
N SER A 184 28.66 4.29 13.45
CA SER A 184 29.72 3.31 13.77
C SER A 184 29.18 1.91 14.11
N GLU A 185 27.92 1.81 14.54
CA GLU A 185 27.20 0.55 14.77
C GLU A 185 26.63 -0.08 13.48
N GLY A 186 26.81 0.55 12.32
CA GLY A 186 26.28 0.06 11.03
C GLY A 186 24.78 0.34 10.81
N LYS A 187 24.14 1.18 11.63
CA LYS A 187 22.74 1.61 11.42
C LYS A 187 22.67 2.80 10.46
N ASN A 188 21.77 2.72 9.49
CA ASN A 188 21.47 3.79 8.54
C ASN A 188 20.42 4.76 9.10
N TYR A 189 20.68 6.06 8.92
CA TYR A 189 19.73 7.13 9.21
C TYR A 189 19.61 8.07 8.02
N VAL A 190 18.51 8.82 7.99
CA VAL A 190 18.42 10.05 7.18
C VAL A 190 18.23 11.23 8.13
N ILE A 191 18.83 12.36 7.79
CA ILE A 191 18.55 13.62 8.49
C ILE A 191 17.34 14.26 7.82
N GLU A 192 16.29 14.53 8.58
CA GLU A 192 15.07 15.14 8.05
C GLU A 192 14.42 16.02 9.12
N ASN A 193 14.10 17.27 8.78
CA ASN A 193 13.56 18.26 9.71
C ASN A 193 14.41 18.42 10.98
N ASN A 194 15.74 18.46 10.84
CA ASN A 194 16.72 18.54 11.94
C ASN A 194 16.59 17.39 12.96
N LYS A 195 16.21 16.20 12.49
CA LYS A 195 16.15 14.96 13.27
C LYS A 195 16.85 13.85 12.53
N ARG A 196 17.50 12.95 13.26
CA ARG A 196 17.94 11.66 12.69
C ARG A 196 16.77 10.70 12.68
N ARG A 197 16.41 10.14 11.53
CA ARG A 197 15.36 9.12 11.41
C ARG A 197 15.97 7.80 10.98
N VAL A 198 15.68 6.73 11.72
CA VAL A 198 16.15 5.38 11.39
C VAL A 198 15.60 4.96 10.03
N VAL A 199 16.46 4.42 9.16
CA VAL A 199 16.04 3.75 7.92
C VAL A 199 15.98 2.25 8.23
N PRO A 200 14.78 1.67 8.49
CA PRO A 200 14.66 0.33 9.05
C PRO A 200 15.09 -0.78 8.07
N SER A 201 15.10 -0.49 6.76
CA SER A 201 15.53 -1.43 5.73
C SER A 201 15.91 -0.76 4.42
N THR A 202 16.60 -1.52 3.57
CA THR A 202 16.91 -1.10 2.20
C THR A 202 15.65 -0.79 1.39
N ALA A 203 14.58 -1.55 1.55
CA ALA A 203 13.32 -1.34 0.81
C ALA A 203 12.68 0.01 1.19
N VAL A 204 12.70 0.37 2.48
CA VAL A 204 12.24 1.70 2.91
C VAL A 204 13.16 2.79 2.38
N GLY A 205 14.49 2.62 2.43
CA GLY A 205 15.44 3.58 1.85
C GLY A 205 15.20 3.84 0.35
N LEU A 206 15.03 2.77 -0.44
CA LEU A 206 14.73 2.86 -1.87
C LEU A 206 13.39 3.56 -2.14
N SER A 207 12.38 3.34 -1.30
CA SER A 207 11.08 4.01 -1.41
C SER A 207 11.19 5.55 -1.29
N HIS A 208 12.19 6.01 -0.53
CA HIS A 208 12.56 7.43 -0.38
C HIS A 208 13.63 7.89 -1.36
N ARG A 209 14.03 7.04 -2.32
CA ARG A 209 15.11 7.30 -3.30
C ARG A 209 16.46 7.59 -2.63
N LEU A 210 16.68 7.04 -1.43
CA LEU A 210 17.95 7.15 -0.74
C LEU A 210 18.96 6.19 -1.39
N ASN A 211 20.12 6.72 -1.75
CA ASN A 211 21.24 5.88 -2.18
C ASN A 211 22.02 5.42 -0.94
N LEU A 212 21.62 4.27 -0.39
CA LEU A 212 22.26 3.71 0.81
C LEU A 212 23.69 3.19 0.55
N ARG A 213 24.16 3.19 -0.70
CA ARG A 213 25.56 2.89 -1.02
C ARG A 213 26.45 4.12 -0.88
N THR A 214 25.88 5.32 -0.92
CA THR A 214 26.58 6.59 -0.82
C THR A 214 26.29 7.29 0.51
N VAL A 215 26.13 6.53 1.58
CA VAL A 215 25.98 7.06 2.94
C VAL A 215 27.27 7.73 3.42
N VAL A 216 27.13 8.80 4.19
CA VAL A 216 28.27 9.50 4.81
C VAL A 216 28.44 9.02 6.25
N ALA A 217 29.66 9.05 6.79
CA ALA A 217 29.90 8.67 8.16
C ALA A 217 29.27 9.71 9.12
N GLU A 218 28.61 9.23 10.19
CA GLU A 218 28.01 10.09 11.21
C GLU A 218 29.07 10.93 11.96
N ASN A 219 28.81 12.23 12.11
CA ASN A 219 29.66 13.15 12.88
C ASN A 219 29.04 13.56 14.25
N ASP A 220 29.73 14.43 15.01
CA ASP A 220 29.25 14.85 16.34
C ASP A 220 27.98 15.71 16.26
N GLY A 221 27.87 16.53 15.22
CA GLY A 221 26.67 17.33 14.96
C GLY A 221 25.43 16.46 14.71
N ASP A 222 25.57 15.41 13.91
CA ASP A 222 24.51 14.44 13.65
C ASP A 222 24.08 13.76 14.94
N ARG A 223 25.05 13.30 15.76
CA ARG A 223 24.78 12.63 17.05
C ARG A 223 23.99 13.52 18.00
N ALA A 224 24.23 14.83 17.96
CA ALA A 224 23.52 15.82 18.76
C ALA A 224 22.07 16.05 18.30
N LEU A 225 21.70 15.66 17.07
CA LEU A 225 20.32 15.78 16.61
C LEU A 225 19.39 14.81 17.37
N PRO A 226 18.17 15.27 17.73
CA PRO A 226 17.18 14.41 18.34
C PRO A 226 16.75 13.28 17.39
N LEU A 227 16.44 12.12 17.99
CA LEU A 227 15.93 10.98 17.26
C LEU A 227 14.47 11.22 16.85
N GLY A 228 14.19 11.12 15.55
CA GLY A 228 12.84 11.15 14.98
C GLY A 228 12.19 9.77 14.91
N LEU A 229 10.93 9.73 14.49
CA LEU A 229 10.26 8.46 14.20
C LEU A 229 11.00 7.73 13.06
N PRO A 230 11.07 6.39 13.07
CA PRO A 230 11.60 5.63 11.94
C PRO A 230 10.94 6.03 10.62
N LEU A 231 11.66 5.91 9.51
CA LEU A 231 11.07 6.05 8.19
C LEU A 231 10.08 4.91 7.94
N GLU A 232 8.94 5.25 7.35
CA GLU A 232 7.98 4.30 6.78
C GLU A 232 8.17 4.28 5.26
N PHE A 233 7.58 3.31 4.55
CA PHE A 233 7.57 3.37 3.08
C PHE A 233 6.94 4.69 2.59
N LYS A 234 7.54 5.30 1.57
CA LYS A 234 6.98 6.49 0.93
C LYS A 234 5.68 6.14 0.22
N SER A 235 4.67 7.00 0.34
CA SER A 235 3.45 6.89 -0.48
C SER A 235 3.83 6.96 -1.97
N GLY A 236 3.12 6.21 -2.81
CA GLY A 236 3.39 6.09 -4.24
C GLY A 236 4.39 5.00 -4.60
N SER A 237 5.04 4.39 -3.60
CA SER A 237 6.00 3.32 -3.85
C SER A 237 5.32 2.05 -4.30
N VAL A 238 5.89 1.40 -5.30
CA VAL A 238 5.44 0.08 -5.77
C VAL A 238 6.32 -0.99 -5.17
N VAL A 239 5.72 -1.95 -4.46
CA VAL A 239 6.44 -2.94 -3.67
C VAL A 239 5.96 -4.36 -3.97
N LYS A 240 6.85 -5.34 -3.78
CA LYS A 240 6.53 -6.77 -3.92
C LYS A 240 7.28 -7.60 -2.88
N GLY A 241 6.58 -8.58 -2.30
CA GLY A 241 7.14 -9.56 -1.38
C GLY A 241 7.73 -10.76 -2.11
N SER A 242 7.73 -11.93 -1.46
CA SER A 242 8.07 -13.21 -2.11
C SER A 242 6.97 -13.69 -3.07
N GLY A 243 5.71 -13.32 -2.80
CA GLY A 243 4.56 -13.71 -3.60
C GLY A 243 4.42 -12.97 -4.94
N LYS A 244 3.44 -13.39 -5.75
CA LYS A 244 3.17 -12.80 -7.09
C LYS A 244 2.54 -11.40 -7.03
N THR A 245 1.86 -11.06 -5.94
CA THR A 245 1.09 -9.80 -5.83
C THR A 245 1.98 -8.58 -5.68
N ILE A 246 1.77 -7.58 -6.55
CA ILE A 246 2.38 -6.25 -6.48
C ILE A 246 1.45 -5.33 -5.69
N TYR A 247 2.02 -4.43 -4.89
CA TYR A 247 1.26 -3.46 -4.10
C TYR A 247 1.71 -2.03 -4.40
N VAL A 248 0.79 -1.08 -4.36
CA VAL A 248 1.11 0.35 -4.22
C VAL A 248 0.94 0.73 -2.76
N ILE A 249 1.91 1.44 -2.21
CA ILE A 249 1.84 2.02 -0.88
C ILE A 249 1.13 3.37 -0.96
N GLU A 250 0.11 3.58 -0.14
CA GLU A 250 -0.67 4.81 -0.12
C GLU A 250 -0.86 5.31 1.31
N LYS A 251 -0.70 6.62 1.52
CA LYS A 251 -1.17 7.27 2.75
C LYS A 251 -2.63 7.67 2.58
N THR A 252 -3.51 7.03 3.34
CA THR A 252 -4.95 7.29 3.27
C THR A 252 -5.50 7.71 4.63
N ARG A 253 -6.54 8.54 4.61
CA ARG A 253 -7.27 8.94 5.81
C ARG A 253 -8.26 7.84 6.17
N ILE A 254 -7.97 7.12 7.26
CA ILE A 254 -8.82 6.04 7.74
C ILE A 254 -9.80 6.59 8.78
N LEU A 255 -11.09 6.42 8.52
CA LEU A 255 -12.15 6.63 9.51
C LEU A 255 -12.15 5.46 10.51
N ARG A 256 -11.97 5.74 11.80
CA ARG A 256 -12.18 4.72 12.85
C ARG A 256 -13.68 4.55 13.11
N TYR A 257 -14.06 3.35 13.53
CA TYR A 257 -15.43 2.99 13.90
C TYR A 257 -16.00 4.06 14.86
N GLY A 258 -17.14 4.66 14.48
CA GLY A 258 -17.77 5.77 15.20
C GLY A 258 -17.52 7.17 14.64
N GLY A 259 -16.77 7.33 13.54
CA GLY A 259 -16.66 8.60 12.78
C GLY A 259 -15.94 9.76 13.48
N LEU A 260 -15.60 9.61 14.76
CA LEU A 260 -15.11 10.69 15.61
C LEU A 260 -13.60 10.96 15.50
N ARG A 261 -12.82 10.06 14.89
CA ARG A 261 -11.37 10.26 14.69
C ARG A 261 -10.90 9.70 13.35
N SER A 262 -10.33 10.58 12.53
CA SER A 262 -9.60 10.19 11.33
C SER A 262 -8.11 10.14 11.63
N LYS A 263 -7.43 9.03 11.31
CA LYS A 263 -5.96 8.92 11.34
C LYS A 263 -5.46 8.77 9.91
N ILE A 264 -4.39 9.48 9.55
CA ILE A 264 -3.65 9.20 8.31
C ILE A 264 -2.79 7.96 8.60
N ASP A 265 -2.94 6.93 7.79
CA ASP A 265 -2.21 5.67 7.95
C ASP A 265 -1.70 5.19 6.60
N LEU A 266 -0.66 4.36 6.65
CA LEU A 266 -0.11 3.71 5.48
C LEU A 266 -0.91 2.43 5.17
N VAL A 267 -1.33 2.28 3.92
CA VAL A 267 -1.98 1.06 3.42
C VAL A 267 -1.23 0.52 2.21
N LYS A 268 -1.18 -0.80 2.07
CA LYS A 268 -0.73 -1.47 0.85
C LYS A 268 -1.95 -1.88 0.02
N ARG A 269 -2.05 -1.37 -1.20
CA ARG A 269 -3.16 -1.65 -2.12
C ARG A 269 -2.70 -2.64 -3.18
N PRO A 270 -3.25 -3.86 -3.22
CA PRO A 270 -2.85 -4.84 -4.21
C PRO A 270 -3.25 -4.39 -5.62
N ILE A 271 -2.33 -4.55 -6.57
CA ILE A 271 -2.60 -4.42 -8.00
C ILE A 271 -3.07 -5.78 -8.49
N ARG A 272 -4.23 -5.81 -9.15
CA ARG A 272 -4.93 -7.06 -9.49
C ARG A 272 -4.25 -7.89 -10.56
N SER A 273 -3.60 -7.22 -11.51
CA SER A 273 -3.03 -7.87 -12.68
C SER A 273 -1.91 -7.04 -13.29
N THR A 274 -1.13 -7.66 -14.17
CA THR A 274 -0.05 -7.00 -14.90
C THR A 274 -0.60 -5.93 -15.84
N GLU A 275 -1.77 -6.14 -16.44
CA GLU A 275 -2.42 -5.14 -17.30
C GLU A 275 -2.79 -3.89 -16.49
N ALA A 276 -3.27 -4.08 -15.25
CA ALA A 276 -3.55 -2.97 -14.37
C ALA A 276 -2.28 -2.19 -14.03
N PHE A 277 -1.23 -2.90 -13.63
CA PHE A 277 0.08 -2.34 -13.36
C PHE A 277 0.59 -1.46 -14.51
N LEU A 278 0.55 -1.99 -15.74
CA LEU A 278 0.95 -1.27 -16.95
C LEU A 278 0.01 -0.10 -17.29
N SER A 279 -1.29 -0.20 -16.96
CA SER A 279 -2.26 0.88 -17.22
C SER A 279 -2.04 2.12 -16.34
N TYR A 280 -1.44 1.96 -15.16
CA TYR A 280 -0.92 3.07 -14.34
C TYR A 280 0.46 3.54 -14.81
N GLY A 281 0.96 3.04 -15.94
CA GLY A 281 2.29 3.34 -16.46
C GLY A 281 3.45 2.84 -15.59
N TYR A 282 3.20 2.02 -14.57
CA TYR A 282 4.27 1.40 -13.79
C TYR A 282 5.05 0.41 -14.65
N LYS A 283 6.33 0.24 -14.32
CA LYS A 283 7.29 -0.64 -14.98
C LYS A 283 7.88 -1.60 -13.96
N GLU A 284 8.31 -2.78 -14.39
CA GLU A 284 8.96 -3.76 -13.50
C GLU A 284 10.17 -3.17 -12.75
N SER A 285 10.88 -2.22 -13.37
CA SER A 285 11.98 -1.47 -12.74
C SER A 285 11.55 -0.62 -11.54
N ASP A 286 10.27 -0.26 -11.43
CA ASP A 286 9.73 0.52 -10.31
C ASP A 286 9.47 -0.36 -9.06
N ILE A 287 9.49 -1.69 -9.20
CA ILE A 287 9.13 -2.60 -8.12
C ILE A 287 10.27 -2.70 -7.11
N ILE A 288 10.00 -2.22 -5.90
CA ILE A 288 10.88 -2.39 -4.75
C ILE A 288 10.58 -3.74 -4.09
N LYS A 289 11.59 -4.61 -4.05
CA LYS A 289 11.50 -5.87 -3.30
C LYS A 289 11.57 -5.58 -1.81
N ALA A 290 10.58 -6.06 -1.06
CA ALA A 290 10.48 -5.94 0.39
C ALA A 290 10.27 -7.31 1.02
N SER A 291 10.61 -7.48 2.30
CA SER A 291 10.34 -8.75 2.99
C SER A 291 8.85 -8.90 3.32
N ASP A 292 8.38 -10.15 3.41
CA ASP A 292 6.98 -10.41 3.74
C ASP A 292 6.63 -9.98 5.18
N SER A 293 7.60 -9.97 6.11
CA SER A 293 7.40 -9.45 7.47
C SER A 293 7.15 -7.93 7.44
N GLU A 294 7.94 -7.17 6.68
CA GLU A 294 7.73 -5.72 6.52
C GLU A 294 6.38 -5.43 5.87
N LEU A 295 6.05 -6.12 4.77
CA LEU A 295 4.77 -5.91 4.11
C LEU A 295 3.60 -6.30 5.03
N ARG A 296 3.71 -7.34 5.86
CA ARG A 296 2.69 -7.72 6.85
C ARG A 296 2.43 -6.65 7.90
N SER A 297 3.43 -5.80 8.20
CA SER A 297 3.25 -4.68 9.14
C SER A 297 2.40 -3.54 8.57
N ILE A 298 2.31 -3.44 7.23
CA ILE A 298 1.46 -2.46 6.54
C ILE A 298 0.04 -3.00 6.38
N ARG A 299 -0.94 -2.21 6.80
CA ARG A 299 -2.37 -2.56 6.69
C ARG A 299 -2.77 -2.81 5.24
N GLY A 300 -3.53 -3.89 5.00
CA GLY A 300 -4.14 -4.14 3.69
C GLY A 300 -5.22 -3.11 3.35
N GLY A 301 -5.08 -2.49 2.17
CA GLY A 301 -6.09 -1.63 1.55
C GLY A 301 -6.93 -2.38 0.51
N ALA A 302 -7.93 -1.70 -0.05
CA ALA A 302 -8.67 -2.21 -1.20
C ALA A 302 -7.75 -2.28 -2.42
N TYR A 303 -8.02 -3.24 -3.33
CA TYR A 303 -7.32 -3.32 -4.60
C TYR A 303 -7.36 -1.99 -5.37
N LEU A 304 -6.32 -1.73 -6.15
CA LEU A 304 -6.37 -0.66 -7.13
C LEU A 304 -7.35 -1.01 -8.28
N PRO A 305 -7.97 -0.01 -8.92
CA PRO A 305 -8.73 -0.21 -10.15
C PRO A 305 -7.91 -0.96 -11.21
N GLN A 306 -8.55 -1.83 -11.99
CA GLN A 306 -7.87 -2.71 -12.94
C GLN A 306 -7.45 -1.99 -14.24
N SER A 307 -8.20 -1.00 -14.70
CA SER A 307 -7.88 -0.10 -15.82
C SER A 307 -9.07 0.84 -16.05
N SER A 308 -8.93 1.85 -16.91
CA SER A 308 -10.04 2.71 -17.35
C SER A 308 -11.03 1.96 -18.26
N SER A 309 -10.62 0.80 -18.77
CA SER A 309 -11.45 -0.12 -19.55
C SER A 309 -12.07 -1.22 -18.70
N ALA A 310 -11.58 -1.43 -17.47
CA ALA A 310 -12.03 -2.50 -16.63
C ALA A 310 -13.49 -2.29 -16.22
N PRO A 311 -14.29 -3.35 -16.22
CA PRO A 311 -15.64 -3.26 -15.72
C PRO A 311 -15.63 -2.85 -14.23
N VAL A 312 -16.30 -1.75 -13.92
CA VAL A 312 -16.61 -1.32 -12.57
C VAL A 312 -18.02 -1.75 -12.21
N GLN A 313 -18.23 -2.14 -10.96
CA GLN A 313 -19.57 -2.39 -10.47
C GLN A 313 -20.10 -1.13 -9.81
N VAL A 314 -21.25 -0.68 -10.29
CA VAL A 314 -21.94 0.51 -9.82
C VAL A 314 -23.32 0.13 -9.31
N ILE A 315 -23.77 0.80 -8.27
CA ILE A 315 -25.14 0.81 -7.76
C ILE A 315 -25.72 2.17 -8.13
N ILE A 316 -26.85 2.16 -8.81
CA ILE A 316 -27.53 3.35 -9.31
C ILE A 316 -28.88 3.43 -8.61
N THR A 317 -29.13 4.57 -7.98
CA THR A 317 -30.45 4.94 -7.45
C THR A 317 -31.08 5.97 -8.40
N PRO A 318 -32.13 5.61 -9.15
CA PRO A 318 -32.80 6.55 -10.03
C PRO A 318 -33.46 7.67 -9.26
N ARG A 319 -33.72 8.78 -9.93
CA ARG A 319 -34.52 9.88 -9.40
C ARG A 319 -35.98 9.42 -9.27
N LYS A 320 -36.68 9.94 -8.26
CA LYS A 320 -38.09 9.63 -8.03
C LYS A 320 -38.93 9.84 -9.30
N GLY A 321 -39.63 8.80 -9.75
CA GLY A 321 -40.46 8.81 -10.96
C GLY A 321 -39.79 8.15 -12.17
N GLU A 322 -38.47 7.92 -12.12
CA GLU A 322 -37.75 7.16 -13.15
C GLU A 322 -37.95 5.65 -12.97
N ASP A 323 -38.11 4.92 -14.08
CA ASP A 323 -38.22 3.46 -14.04
C ASP A 323 -36.84 2.81 -14.06
N SER A 324 -36.47 2.17 -12.94
CA SER A 324 -35.20 1.45 -12.77
C SER A 324 -34.92 0.46 -13.90
N LYS A 325 -35.97 -0.22 -14.41
CA LYS A 325 -35.81 -1.22 -15.47
C LYS A 325 -35.42 -0.55 -16.78
N SER A 326 -36.20 0.43 -17.24
CA SER A 326 -35.95 1.18 -18.48
C SER A 326 -34.57 1.85 -18.46
N LEU A 327 -34.20 2.48 -17.34
CA LEU A 327 -32.88 3.11 -17.20
C LEU A 327 -31.75 2.08 -17.26
N SER A 328 -31.88 0.94 -16.58
CA SER A 328 -30.88 -0.12 -16.63
C SER A 328 -30.69 -0.69 -18.04
N GLU A 329 -31.78 -0.84 -18.82
CA GLU A 329 -31.75 -1.32 -20.20
C GLU A 329 -31.01 -0.36 -21.14
N GLU A 330 -31.10 0.95 -20.91
CA GLU A 330 -30.33 1.95 -21.66
C GLU A 330 -28.82 1.75 -21.48
N TYR A 331 -28.37 1.55 -20.25
CA TYR A 331 -26.96 1.31 -19.97
C TYR A 331 -26.49 -0.06 -20.47
N ILE A 332 -27.35 -1.08 -20.45
CA ILE A 332 -27.05 -2.39 -21.04
C ILE A 332 -26.79 -2.25 -22.55
N LYS A 333 -27.58 -1.43 -23.27
CA LYS A 333 -27.34 -1.14 -24.70
C LYS A 333 -25.99 -0.45 -24.95
N GLN A 334 -25.45 0.26 -23.95
CA GLN A 334 -24.12 0.88 -24.01
C GLN A 334 -22.98 -0.06 -23.56
N GLY A 335 -23.27 -1.34 -23.34
CA GLY A 335 -22.28 -2.36 -22.98
C GLY A 335 -22.16 -2.65 -21.48
N ALA A 336 -23.09 -2.17 -20.65
CA ALA A 336 -23.19 -2.60 -19.26
C ALA A 336 -23.81 -4.00 -19.13
N LYS A 337 -23.51 -4.69 -18.04
CA LYS A 337 -24.08 -5.98 -17.65
C LYS A 337 -24.80 -5.83 -16.32
N ILE A 338 -26.10 -6.13 -16.30
CA ILE A 338 -26.88 -6.06 -15.06
C ILE A 338 -26.47 -7.16 -14.08
N ARG A 339 -26.35 -6.79 -12.81
CA ARG A 339 -26.04 -7.70 -11.70
C ARG A 339 -27.26 -7.90 -10.80
N HIS A 340 -27.91 -6.81 -10.42
CA HIS A 340 -29.15 -6.83 -9.63
C HIS A 340 -30.11 -5.74 -10.11
N LEU A 341 -31.41 -6.02 -10.08
CA LEU A 341 -32.47 -5.08 -10.44
C LEU A 341 -33.54 -5.07 -9.33
N TYR A 342 -33.76 -3.90 -8.75
CA TYR A 342 -34.83 -3.63 -7.80
C TYR A 342 -35.60 -2.38 -8.26
N PRO A 343 -36.85 -2.17 -7.78
CA PRO A 343 -37.64 -1.00 -8.17
C PRO A 343 -36.96 0.34 -7.84
N GLU A 344 -36.26 0.41 -6.71
CA GLU A 344 -35.66 1.66 -6.19
C GLU A 344 -34.18 1.82 -6.57
N TRP A 345 -33.51 0.76 -6.99
CA TRP A 345 -32.09 0.78 -7.35
C TRP A 345 -31.72 -0.43 -8.20
N PHE A 346 -30.64 -0.32 -8.95
CA PHE A 346 -30.07 -1.46 -9.65
C PHE A 346 -28.55 -1.41 -9.61
N SER A 347 -27.91 -2.53 -9.92
CA SER A 347 -26.46 -2.58 -10.03
C SER A 347 -26.02 -3.11 -11.38
N LEU A 348 -25.01 -2.46 -11.93
CA LEU A 348 -24.44 -2.76 -13.23
C LEU A 348 -22.95 -3.01 -13.09
N GLU A 349 -22.43 -3.84 -13.98
CA GLU A 349 -21.02 -3.94 -14.28
C GLU A 349 -20.77 -3.31 -15.64
N MET A 350 -19.92 -2.29 -15.72
CA MET A 350 -19.74 -1.51 -16.96
C MET A 350 -18.33 -0.95 -17.09
N PRO A 351 -17.85 -0.63 -18.30
CA PRO A 351 -16.56 0.06 -18.46
C PRO A 351 -16.51 1.35 -17.63
N TYR A 352 -15.36 1.66 -17.02
CA TYR A 352 -15.21 2.89 -16.20
C TYR A 352 -15.56 4.17 -16.98
N LYS A 353 -15.26 4.25 -18.28
CA LYS A 353 -15.67 5.39 -19.12
C LYS A 353 -17.21 5.57 -19.17
N LEU A 354 -17.97 4.47 -19.17
CA LEU A 354 -19.44 4.54 -19.11
C LEU A 354 -19.90 4.98 -17.72
N SER A 355 -19.21 4.56 -16.65
CA SER A 355 -19.57 4.96 -15.29
C SER A 355 -19.36 6.45 -15.02
N GLN A 356 -18.45 7.12 -15.72
CA GLN A 356 -18.31 8.58 -15.63
C GLN A 356 -19.54 9.32 -16.14
N LYS A 357 -20.21 8.80 -17.19
CA LYS A 357 -21.45 9.42 -17.71
C LYS A 357 -22.58 9.42 -16.69
N LEU A 358 -22.60 8.43 -15.78
CA LEU A 358 -23.60 8.34 -14.72
C LEU A 358 -23.59 9.56 -13.80
N LYS A 359 -22.43 10.19 -13.60
CA LYS A 359 -22.29 11.38 -12.74
C LYS A 359 -23.04 12.60 -13.30
N SER A 360 -23.23 12.64 -14.62
CA SER A 360 -23.91 13.73 -15.35
C SER A 360 -25.34 13.41 -15.76
N ASP A 361 -25.82 12.19 -15.54
CA ASP A 361 -27.16 11.77 -15.94
C ASP A 361 -28.22 12.34 -14.98
N SER A 362 -29.11 13.19 -15.52
CA SER A 362 -30.18 13.83 -14.75
C SER A 362 -31.25 12.87 -14.22
N SER A 363 -31.38 11.68 -14.81
CA SER A 363 -32.29 10.62 -14.35
C SER A 363 -31.77 9.89 -13.11
N ILE A 364 -30.49 10.08 -12.76
CA ILE A 364 -29.87 9.42 -11.62
C ILE A 364 -29.85 10.35 -10.41
N GLN A 365 -30.35 9.87 -9.27
CA GLN A 365 -30.24 10.58 -8.00
C GLN A 365 -28.89 10.35 -7.36
N LYS A 366 -28.39 9.11 -7.42
CA LYS A 366 -27.17 8.69 -6.72
C LYS A 366 -26.46 7.57 -7.48
N VAL A 367 -25.14 7.68 -7.58
CA VAL A 367 -24.25 6.64 -8.11
C VAL A 367 -23.26 6.27 -7.03
N GLU A 368 -23.14 4.97 -6.77
CA GLU A 368 -22.21 4.38 -5.80
C GLU A 368 -21.46 3.25 -6.49
N GLY A 369 -20.24 2.90 -6.10
CA GLY A 369 -19.56 1.79 -6.77
C GLY A 369 -18.11 1.57 -6.36
N ASN A 370 -17.64 0.35 -6.58
CA ASN A 370 -16.27 -0.05 -6.30
C ASN A 370 -15.68 -0.67 -7.57
N ILE A 371 -14.37 -0.53 -7.80
CA ILE A 371 -13.70 -1.36 -8.80
C ILE A 371 -13.57 -2.76 -8.20
N GLN A 372 -14.69 -3.46 -8.29
CA GLN A 372 -15.08 -4.76 -7.78
C GLN A 372 -14.13 -5.43 -6.80
N ALA A 373 -14.33 -5.27 -5.50
CA ALA A 373 -13.99 -6.30 -4.53
C ALA A 373 -14.84 -7.57 -4.79
N ILE A 374 -14.70 -8.23 -5.95
CA ILE A 374 -15.01 -9.64 -6.08
C ILE A 374 -13.89 -10.33 -5.30
N ALA A 375 -14.12 -10.51 -4.00
CA ALA A 375 -13.64 -11.73 -3.40
C ALA A 375 -14.21 -12.84 -4.28
N TYR A 376 -13.34 -13.62 -4.92
CA TYR A 376 -13.72 -14.94 -5.41
C TYR A 376 -14.13 -15.75 -4.19
N CYS A 377 -15.35 -15.54 -3.68
CA CYS A 377 -16.04 -16.52 -2.87
C CYS A 377 -16.57 -17.60 -3.82
N ASN A 378 -15.67 -18.26 -4.55
CA ASN A 378 -15.88 -19.65 -4.89
C ASN A 378 -15.58 -20.45 -3.61
N THR A 379 -16.51 -20.38 -2.66
CA THR A 379 -16.51 -21.27 -1.48
C THR A 379 -17.95 -21.71 -1.22
N THR A 380 -18.56 -22.27 -2.26
CA THR A 380 -19.72 -23.14 -2.12
C THR A 380 -19.23 -24.57 -2.31
N ALA A 381 -18.56 -25.14 -1.29
CA ALA A 381 -18.41 -26.58 -1.09
C ALA A 381 -17.69 -26.89 0.24
N ILE A 382 -18.25 -26.48 1.37
CA ILE A 382 -18.03 -27.19 2.64
C ILE A 382 -19.40 -27.38 3.27
N ILE A 383 -20.11 -28.41 2.81
CA ILE A 383 -21.01 -29.29 3.57
C ILE A 383 -21.28 -30.51 2.66
N ALA A 384 -20.90 -31.69 3.15
CA ALA A 384 -21.27 -33.03 2.72
C ALA A 384 -20.91 -33.49 1.28
N CYS A 385 -19.69 -34.00 1.10
CA CYS A 385 -19.41 -35.24 0.36
C CYS A 385 -18.04 -35.78 0.82
N GLY A 386 -18.05 -36.90 1.55
CA GLY A 386 -16.84 -37.60 1.98
C GLY A 386 -16.21 -38.39 0.84
N GLY A 387 -15.32 -37.75 0.08
CA GLY A 387 -14.35 -38.43 -0.79
C GLY A 387 -12.94 -38.32 -0.21
N PRO A 388 -12.08 -39.34 -0.34
CA PRO A 388 -10.70 -39.27 0.13
C PRO A 388 -9.94 -38.15 -0.60
N ALA A 389 -9.16 -37.38 0.15
CA ALA A 389 -8.34 -36.32 -0.40
C ALA A 389 -7.38 -36.86 -1.48
N PRO A 390 -7.17 -36.15 -2.60
CA PRO A 390 -6.13 -36.51 -3.54
C PRO A 390 -4.76 -36.44 -2.84
N THR A 391 -3.97 -37.49 -3.02
CA THR A 391 -2.59 -37.59 -2.53
C THR A 391 -1.80 -36.36 -3.00
N PRO A 392 -1.08 -35.66 -2.12
CA PRO A 392 -0.19 -34.57 -2.53
C PRO A 392 0.81 -35.08 -3.57
N LEU A 393 0.98 -34.33 -4.65
CA LEU A 393 2.12 -34.56 -5.54
C LEU A 393 3.40 -34.29 -4.75
N PRO A 394 4.46 -35.10 -4.94
CA PRO A 394 5.74 -34.85 -4.30
C PRO A 394 6.26 -33.46 -4.70
N PRO A 395 6.92 -32.74 -3.77
CA PRO A 395 7.53 -31.45 -4.06
C PRO A 395 8.57 -31.59 -5.18
N ASP A 396 8.65 -30.54 -6.02
CA ASP A 396 9.65 -30.41 -7.08
C ASP A 396 11.06 -30.41 -6.44
N GLU A 397 11.94 -31.26 -6.94
CA GLU A 397 13.28 -31.54 -6.39
C GLU A 397 14.21 -30.30 -6.45
N SER A 398 13.79 -29.26 -7.18
CA SER A 398 14.48 -27.98 -7.32
C SER A 398 14.30 -27.01 -6.13
N ASP A 399 13.37 -27.28 -5.20
CA ASP A 399 13.09 -26.44 -4.02
C ASP A 399 13.72 -26.94 -2.70
N LEU A 400 14.54 -27.99 -2.74
CA LEU A 400 15.21 -28.50 -1.53
C LEU A 400 16.39 -27.59 -1.14
N PRO A 401 16.53 -27.20 0.14
CA PRO A 401 17.70 -26.49 0.61
C PRO A 401 18.96 -27.36 0.39
N PRO A 402 20.13 -26.75 0.15
CA PRO A 402 21.37 -27.50 0.00
C PRO A 402 21.60 -28.38 1.24
N PRO A 403 22.11 -29.62 1.07
CA PRO A 403 22.32 -30.52 2.18
C PRO A 403 23.26 -29.88 3.21
N PRO A 404 23.03 -30.08 4.51
CA PRO A 404 23.91 -29.56 5.55
C PRO A 404 25.33 -30.11 5.36
N PRO A 405 26.37 -29.36 5.75
CA PRO A 405 27.74 -29.82 5.68
C PRO A 405 27.91 -31.14 6.48
N PRO A 406 28.76 -32.06 6.02
CA PRO A 406 28.99 -33.32 6.72
C PRO A 406 29.50 -33.06 8.14
N PRO A 407 29.03 -33.84 9.14
CA PRO A 407 29.51 -33.70 10.51
C PRO A 407 31.02 -34.01 10.60
N PRO A 408 31.72 -33.44 11.60
CA PRO A 408 33.12 -33.78 11.87
C PRO A 408 33.31 -35.29 12.00
N SER A 409 34.28 -35.85 11.29
CA SER A 409 34.54 -37.29 11.26
C SER A 409 34.86 -37.83 12.66
N GLY A 410 34.04 -38.76 13.17
CA GLY A 410 34.36 -39.53 14.38
C GLY A 410 33.22 -39.72 15.41
N GLN A 411 32.06 -39.07 15.24
CA GLN A 411 30.90 -39.34 16.11
C GLN A 411 29.80 -40.12 15.36
N PRO A 412 29.28 -41.23 15.93
CA PRO A 412 28.11 -41.90 15.37
C PRO A 412 26.90 -40.95 15.41
N PRO A 413 26.03 -40.97 14.39
CA PRO A 413 24.83 -40.13 14.38
C PRO A 413 23.96 -40.44 15.60
N VAL A 414 23.62 -39.40 16.38
CA VAL A 414 22.63 -39.54 17.46
C VAL A 414 21.25 -39.60 16.81
N ALA A 415 20.52 -40.70 17.02
CA ALA A 415 19.16 -40.84 16.51
C ALA A 415 18.25 -39.74 17.11
N GLN A 416 17.61 -38.96 16.25
CA GLN A 416 16.64 -37.96 16.64
C GLN A 416 15.24 -38.51 16.42
N THR A 417 14.38 -38.42 17.44
CA THR A 417 12.95 -38.74 17.33
C THR A 417 12.16 -37.47 17.61
N GLY A 418 11.48 -36.96 16.59
CA GLY A 418 10.57 -35.82 16.75
C GLY A 418 9.33 -36.20 17.57
N PRO A 419 8.68 -35.23 18.24
CA PRO A 419 7.41 -35.49 18.92
C PRO A 419 6.32 -35.83 17.90
N THR A 420 5.46 -36.80 18.22
CA THR A 420 4.28 -37.15 17.41
C THR A 420 3.03 -36.66 18.13
N LEU A 421 2.14 -36.00 17.39
CA LEU A 421 0.80 -35.66 17.87
C LEU A 421 -0.14 -36.80 17.51
N GLU A 422 -0.79 -37.38 18.51
CA GLU A 422 -1.78 -38.44 18.31
C GLU A 422 -3.19 -37.93 18.66
N GLY A 423 -4.18 -38.37 17.88
CA GLY A 423 -5.59 -38.04 18.05
C GLY A 423 -6.24 -37.43 16.80
N LEU A 424 -7.56 -37.62 16.66
CA LEU A 424 -8.35 -36.96 15.62
C LEU A 424 -8.71 -35.54 16.11
N PRO A 425 -8.42 -34.48 15.32
CA PRO A 425 -8.74 -33.13 15.73
C PRO A 425 -10.26 -32.90 15.73
N ILE A 426 -10.85 -32.81 16.93
CA ILE A 426 -12.27 -32.48 17.15
C ILE A 426 -12.33 -31.19 17.97
N VAL A 427 -13.22 -30.26 17.59
CA VAL A 427 -13.41 -28.98 18.30
C VAL A 427 -13.77 -29.25 19.77
N GLY A 428 -12.93 -28.77 20.69
CA GLY A 428 -13.11 -28.91 22.13
C GLY A 428 -12.29 -30.04 22.78
N GLN A 429 -11.51 -30.82 22.01
CA GLN A 429 -10.61 -31.83 22.56
C GLN A 429 -9.17 -31.32 22.68
N THR A 430 -8.46 -31.78 23.71
CA THR A 430 -7.01 -31.54 23.88
C THR A 430 -6.25 -32.68 23.22
N LEU A 431 -5.34 -32.36 22.30
CA LEU A 431 -4.43 -33.33 21.70
C LEU A 431 -3.22 -33.56 22.62
N VAL A 432 -2.66 -34.77 22.59
CA VAL A 432 -1.50 -35.14 23.41
C VAL A 432 -0.32 -35.39 22.48
N SER A 433 0.84 -34.82 22.79
CA SER A 433 2.11 -35.09 22.09
C SER A 433 2.96 -36.08 22.88
N THR A 434 3.61 -37.02 22.19
CA THR A 434 4.72 -37.77 22.76
C THR A 434 5.98 -36.88 22.84
N PRO A 435 6.82 -36.99 23.88
CA PRO A 435 8.06 -36.23 23.96
C PRO A 435 9.04 -36.61 22.83
N GLY A 436 9.70 -35.61 22.24
CA GLY A 436 10.81 -35.82 21.31
C GLY A 436 12.17 -35.77 22.02
N SER A 437 13.18 -36.38 21.38
CA SER A 437 14.57 -36.41 21.86
C SER A 437 15.47 -35.66 20.88
N TRP A 438 16.16 -34.63 21.36
CA TRP A 438 17.11 -33.83 20.57
C TRP A 438 18.53 -34.01 21.08
N ALA A 439 19.52 -33.90 20.18
CA ALA A 439 20.94 -34.18 20.43
C ALA A 439 21.59 -33.31 21.54
N ASN A 440 20.90 -32.27 22.01
CA ASN A 440 21.45 -31.30 22.98
C ASN A 440 20.92 -31.52 24.40
N GLY A 441 20.19 -32.61 24.68
CA GLY A 441 19.66 -32.92 26.01
C GLY A 441 18.51 -32.01 26.48
N VAL A 442 18.01 -31.13 25.62
CA VAL A 442 16.87 -30.26 25.92
C VAL A 442 15.59 -31.01 25.57
N GLY A 443 14.90 -31.52 26.60
CA GLY A 443 13.53 -32.01 26.45
C GLY A 443 12.58 -30.82 26.24
N GLY A 444 11.94 -30.77 25.08
CA GLY A 444 10.87 -29.81 24.80
C GLY A 444 9.51 -30.49 25.00
N TYR A 445 8.68 -29.92 25.88
CA TYR A 445 7.25 -30.20 25.93
C TYR A 445 6.53 -29.16 25.06
N ILE A 446 5.52 -29.58 24.29
CA ILE A 446 4.58 -28.68 23.59
C ILE A 446 3.38 -28.45 24.50
#